data_AF-A0A2M6P1J3-F1
#
_entry.id   AF-A0A2M6P1J3-F1
#
_cell.length_a   1.000
_cell.length_b   1.000
_cell.length_c   1.000
_cell.angle_alpha   90.00
_cell.angle_beta   90.00
_cell.angle_gamma   90.00
#
_symmetry.space_group_name_H-M   'P 1'
#
loop_
_entity.id
_entity.type
_entity.pdbx_description
1 polymer ?
#
loop_
_entity_poly.entity_id
_entity_poly.type
_entity_poly.pdbx_seq_one_letter_code
_entity_poly.pdbx_strand_id
1 'polypeptide(L)'
;MPSLGMFLFECQHPLCYDNYCCTYVPERLIYYHFFKWFYYAYMILQSSFSSLEESIASISARVTKEKEMLDHVVEHYKHTPTYIVPREDGKVKDYHYFLYPFKGMTLVGSELYAHLGKFLARMIPTETEVIVSIEADGIGIAHFVGAYTELPVIISKHFHYNVPHIQLVQQAGYHTRDMYLPKIIQGKKVAIVDCMVSTGGTVKSLVDAITSLEETNITGVFCVNDKNNYGTREQTVCGYPYKYLIDASVDDAGIVHASWSLDLKMTFWEMLDDEFYAITKHCSSFSNMSKRGYQVGSIILDAESFEILAWGFRRGNVHAEQDAIAMLKSNCPDWKNRRLTLYSTMEPCTYRNDKGQTPCAHLVSELPNCYWVIIGMKDIADERIYGEGIKQLLAAGKNVRLIETGETFRAETSSPGQHR
;
A
#
# COMPACT_ATOMS: atom_id res chain seq x y z
N MET A 1 14.60 -45.03 7.16
CA MET A 1 13.63 -44.87 8.27
C MET A 1 14.39 -44.93 9.58
N PRO A 2 14.48 -43.84 10.34
CA PRO A 2 14.70 -43.90 11.78
C PRO A 2 13.37 -43.68 12.53
N SER A 3 13.20 -44.44 13.60
CA SER A 3 12.02 -44.52 14.47
C SER A 3 11.73 -43.21 15.21
N LEU A 4 10.48 -42.73 15.11
CA LEU A 4 9.96 -41.64 15.96
C LEU A 4 9.86 -42.11 17.41
N GLY A 5 10.59 -41.46 18.31
CA GLY A 5 10.36 -41.52 19.74
C GLY A 5 9.14 -40.68 20.11
N MET A 6 8.17 -41.32 20.75
CA MET A 6 6.95 -40.70 21.27
C MET A 6 7.30 -39.91 22.55
N PHE A 7 7.29 -38.58 22.49
CA PHE A 7 7.38 -37.74 23.69
C PHE A 7 5.98 -37.62 24.31
N LEU A 8 5.76 -38.32 25.42
CA LEU A 8 4.62 -38.09 26.31
C LEU A 8 4.95 -36.92 27.24
N PHE A 9 4.20 -35.82 27.13
CA PHE A 9 4.20 -34.77 28.15
C PHE A 9 3.12 -35.08 29.19
N GLU A 10 3.50 -35.35 30.43
CA GLU A 10 2.58 -35.41 31.56
C GLU A 10 2.18 -33.99 31.98
N CYS A 11 0.87 -33.70 31.96
CA CYS A 11 0.31 -32.45 32.44
C CYS A 11 0.18 -32.48 33.97
N GLN A 12 1.01 -31.71 34.68
CA GLN A 12 0.95 -31.57 36.15
C GLN A 12 0.08 -30.37 36.58
N HIS A 13 -1.17 -30.28 36.12
CA HIS A 13 -2.10 -29.25 36.61
C HIS A 13 -3.11 -29.84 37.61
N PRO A 14 -3.31 -29.28 38.83
CA PRO A 14 -4.11 -29.90 39.90
C PRO A 14 -5.64 -29.95 39.70
N LEU A 15 -6.15 -29.79 38.48
CA LEU A 15 -7.60 -29.71 38.19
C LEU A 15 -8.07 -30.67 37.09
N CYS A 16 -7.26 -31.63 36.65
CA CYS A 16 -7.72 -32.68 35.73
C CYS A 16 -8.33 -33.85 36.52
N TYR A 17 -9.64 -33.78 36.77
CA TYR A 17 -10.46 -34.97 37.03
C TYR A 17 -11.18 -35.39 35.75
N ASP A 18 -11.19 -36.70 35.51
CA ASP A 18 -11.97 -37.45 34.52
C ASP A 18 -11.57 -37.37 33.03
N ASN A 19 -10.65 -38.26 32.66
CA ASN A 19 -10.77 -39.29 31.62
C ASN A 19 -11.49 -39.03 30.27
N TYR A 20 -11.59 -37.81 29.74
CA TYR A 20 -11.91 -37.61 28.30
C TYR A 20 -11.31 -36.31 27.77
N CYS A 21 -10.05 -36.34 27.32
CA CYS A 21 -9.52 -35.38 26.32
C CYS A 21 -8.21 -35.88 25.70
N CYS A 22 -8.27 -36.87 24.82
CA CYS A 22 -7.26 -37.04 23.78
C CYS A 22 -7.67 -36.18 22.58
N THR A 23 -7.45 -34.87 22.65
CA THR A 23 -7.49 -34.04 21.45
C THR A 23 -6.18 -34.24 20.69
N TYR A 24 -6.29 -34.99 19.60
CA TYR A 24 -5.31 -35.10 18.53
C TYR A 24 -4.97 -33.69 18.03
N VAL A 25 -3.86 -33.11 18.47
CA VAL A 25 -3.30 -31.91 17.86
C VAL A 25 -2.59 -32.39 16.59
N PRO A 26 -3.04 -32.05 15.38
CA PRO A 26 -2.32 -32.42 14.17
C PRO A 26 -0.95 -31.75 14.24
N GLU A 27 0.13 -32.51 13.98
CA GLU A 27 1.53 -32.04 14.01
C GLU A 27 1.73 -30.69 13.29
N ARG A 28 0.89 -30.37 12.28
CA ARG A 28 0.89 -29.12 11.52
C ARG A 28 0.74 -27.83 12.34
N LEU A 29 0.14 -27.85 13.53
CA LEU A 29 -0.05 -26.64 14.35
C LEU A 29 1.19 -26.27 15.16
N ILE A 30 1.98 -27.26 15.60
CA ILE A 30 3.27 -27.01 16.28
C ILE A 30 4.29 -26.46 15.28
N TYR A 31 4.21 -26.89 14.01
CA TYR A 31 5.04 -26.33 12.95
C TYR A 31 4.79 -24.84 12.69
N TYR A 32 3.61 -24.26 12.95
CA TYR A 32 3.31 -22.88 12.56
C TYR A 32 4.04 -21.82 13.40
N HIS A 33 4.19 -22.04 14.71
CA HIS A 33 4.95 -21.15 15.58
C HIS A 33 6.47 -21.37 15.43
N PHE A 34 6.90 -22.62 15.19
CA PHE A 34 8.28 -22.91 14.79
C PHE A 34 8.61 -22.26 13.44
N PHE A 35 7.72 -22.30 12.44
CA PHE A 35 7.94 -21.71 11.12
C PHE A 35 8.04 -20.19 11.15
N LYS A 36 7.31 -19.48 12.02
CA LYS A 36 7.41 -18.00 12.07
C LYS A 36 8.76 -17.56 12.64
N TRP A 37 9.24 -18.23 13.67
CA TRP A 37 10.58 -17.99 14.24
C TRP A 37 11.68 -18.49 13.31
N PHE A 38 11.50 -19.66 12.66
CA PHE A 38 12.43 -20.15 11.64
C PHE A 38 12.39 -19.29 10.39
N TYR A 39 11.28 -18.71 9.96
CA TYR A 39 11.19 -17.83 8.79
C TYR A 39 11.84 -16.48 9.09
N TYR A 40 11.59 -15.88 10.26
CA TYR A 40 12.31 -14.67 10.68
C TYR A 40 13.80 -14.95 10.91
N ALA A 41 14.17 -16.04 11.58
CA ALA A 41 15.56 -16.44 11.75
C ALA A 41 16.21 -16.87 10.43
N TYR A 42 15.49 -17.49 9.50
CA TYR A 42 15.95 -17.86 8.15
C TYR A 42 16.06 -16.62 7.26
N MET A 43 15.19 -15.63 7.38
CA MET A 43 15.36 -14.31 6.73
C MET A 43 16.57 -13.57 7.31
N ILE A 44 16.80 -13.66 8.62
CA ILE A 44 17.97 -13.06 9.29
C ILE A 44 19.27 -13.85 8.99
N LEU A 45 19.20 -15.17 8.81
CA LEU A 45 20.32 -16.05 8.48
C LEU A 45 20.61 -16.14 6.96
N GLN A 46 19.63 -15.91 6.09
CA GLN A 46 19.82 -15.75 4.64
C GLN A 46 20.29 -14.34 4.28
N SER A 47 19.87 -13.31 5.02
CA SER A 47 20.35 -11.94 4.82
C SER A 47 21.82 -11.75 5.19
N SER A 48 22.48 -12.77 5.75
CA SER A 48 23.92 -12.75 6.00
C SER A 48 24.76 -13.23 4.81
N PHE A 49 24.16 -13.66 3.69
CA PHE A 49 24.91 -14.09 2.49
C PHE A 49 24.20 -13.88 1.12
N SER A 50 23.09 -13.14 1.01
CA SER A 50 22.53 -12.82 -0.32
C SER A 50 23.34 -11.73 -1.02
N SER A 51 23.66 -11.93 -2.31
CA SER A 51 24.35 -10.89 -3.09
C SER A 51 23.50 -9.62 -3.26
N LEU A 52 24.14 -8.50 -3.60
CA LEU A 52 23.41 -7.25 -3.90
C LEU A 52 22.48 -7.47 -5.10
N GLU A 53 22.93 -8.22 -6.10
CA GLU A 53 22.15 -8.62 -7.27
C GLU A 53 20.89 -9.41 -6.90
N GLU A 54 20.99 -10.39 -6.00
CA GLU A 54 19.84 -11.16 -5.51
C GLU A 54 18.83 -10.29 -4.78
N SER A 55 19.32 -9.34 -3.96
CA SER A 55 18.46 -8.39 -3.23
C SER A 55 17.68 -7.49 -4.19
N ILE A 56 18.36 -6.99 -5.23
CA ILE A 56 17.78 -6.14 -6.29
C ILE A 56 16.72 -6.90 -7.09
N ALA A 57 17.02 -8.13 -7.52
CA ALA A 57 16.08 -8.97 -8.26
C ALA A 57 14.85 -9.32 -7.42
N SER A 58 15.04 -9.62 -6.13
CA SER A 58 13.96 -9.93 -5.20
C SER A 58 12.97 -8.76 -5.03
N ILE A 59 13.49 -7.53 -4.89
CA ILE A 59 12.64 -6.34 -4.72
C ILE A 59 11.84 -6.03 -5.99
N SER A 60 12.48 -6.09 -7.15
CA SER A 60 11.80 -5.87 -8.44
C SER A 60 10.65 -6.88 -8.59
N ALA A 61 10.92 -8.18 -8.37
CA ALA A 61 9.90 -9.22 -8.46
C ALA A 61 8.75 -9.03 -7.46
N ARG A 62 9.05 -8.63 -6.22
CA ARG A 62 8.05 -8.36 -5.19
C ARG A 62 7.13 -7.21 -5.60
N VAL A 63 7.69 -6.10 -6.06
CA VAL A 63 6.91 -4.92 -6.48
C VAL A 63 6.03 -5.23 -7.70
N THR A 64 6.58 -5.93 -8.70
CA THR A 64 5.80 -6.36 -9.87
C THR A 64 4.62 -7.24 -9.46
N LYS A 65 4.85 -8.22 -8.57
CA LYS A 65 3.79 -9.07 -8.04
C LYS A 65 2.70 -8.26 -7.32
N GLU A 66 3.07 -7.27 -6.52
CA GLU A 66 2.10 -6.40 -5.82
C GLU A 66 1.23 -5.62 -6.83
N LYS A 67 1.81 -5.09 -7.90
CA LYS A 67 1.04 -4.43 -8.97
C LYS A 67 0.11 -5.42 -9.67
N GLU A 68 0.62 -6.58 -10.08
CA GLU A 68 -0.18 -7.62 -10.75
C GLU A 68 -1.38 -8.05 -9.90
N MET A 69 -1.18 -8.17 -8.58
CA MET A 69 -2.27 -8.49 -7.67
C MET A 69 -3.36 -7.40 -7.62
N LEU A 70 -2.98 -6.13 -7.60
CA LEU A 70 -3.92 -5.01 -7.65
C LEU A 70 -4.62 -4.87 -9.02
N ASP A 71 -3.92 -5.18 -10.11
CA ASP A 71 -4.53 -5.23 -11.45
C ASP A 71 -5.54 -6.38 -11.55
N HIS A 72 -5.22 -7.53 -10.95
CA HIS A 72 -6.14 -8.66 -10.89
C HIS A 72 -7.41 -8.35 -10.08
N VAL A 73 -7.31 -7.54 -9.02
CA VAL A 73 -8.49 -7.00 -8.31
C VAL A 73 -9.39 -6.23 -9.27
N VAL A 74 -8.83 -5.30 -10.06
CA VAL A 74 -9.59 -4.53 -11.05
C VAL A 74 -10.28 -5.45 -12.06
N GLU A 75 -9.60 -6.50 -12.48
CA GLU A 75 -10.14 -7.46 -13.45
C GLU A 75 -11.33 -8.26 -12.89
N HIS A 76 -11.32 -8.57 -11.60
CA HIS A 76 -12.50 -9.15 -10.93
C HIS A 76 -13.72 -8.23 -10.95
N TYR A 77 -13.54 -6.91 -10.81
CA TYR A 77 -14.66 -5.97 -10.93
C TYR A 77 -15.23 -5.95 -12.34
N LYS A 78 -14.39 -5.92 -13.38
CA LYS A 78 -14.85 -5.85 -14.79
C LYS A 78 -15.68 -7.06 -15.22
N HIS A 79 -15.42 -8.23 -14.62
CA HIS A 79 -16.13 -9.48 -14.92
C HIS A 79 -17.30 -9.79 -13.98
N THR A 80 -17.58 -8.92 -13.02
CA THR A 80 -18.64 -9.18 -12.05
C THR A 80 -20.03 -9.08 -12.72
N PRO A 81 -21.01 -9.91 -12.32
CA PRO A 81 -22.34 -9.84 -12.89
C PRO A 81 -23.00 -8.47 -12.69
N THR A 82 -23.71 -8.02 -13.71
CA THR A 82 -24.55 -6.82 -13.68
C THR A 82 -26.03 -7.19 -13.79
N TYR A 83 -26.85 -6.40 -13.09
CA TYR A 83 -28.29 -6.59 -12.98
C TYR A 83 -28.99 -5.26 -13.25
N ILE A 84 -30.20 -5.36 -13.79
CA ILE A 84 -31.11 -4.22 -13.91
C ILE A 84 -32.08 -4.32 -12.74
N VAL A 85 -32.11 -3.29 -11.90
CA VAL A 85 -33.02 -3.25 -10.76
C VAL A 85 -34.21 -2.35 -11.12
N PRO A 86 -35.44 -2.90 -11.22
CA PRO A 86 -36.63 -2.09 -11.42
C PRO A 86 -36.94 -1.31 -10.15
N ARG A 87 -37.21 -0.01 -10.25
CA ARG A 87 -37.74 0.78 -9.13
C ARG A 87 -39.26 0.86 -9.20
N GLU A 88 -39.92 0.52 -8.09
CA GLU A 88 -41.38 0.38 -7.99
C GLU A 88 -42.18 1.69 -8.14
N ASP A 89 -41.54 2.86 -8.29
CA ASP A 89 -42.22 4.15 -8.28
C ASP A 89 -42.43 4.78 -9.68
N GLY A 90 -42.00 4.12 -10.76
CA GLY A 90 -42.33 4.49 -12.15
C GLY A 90 -41.85 5.87 -12.62
N LYS A 91 -41.07 6.58 -11.80
CA LYS A 91 -40.61 7.97 -12.04
C LYS A 91 -39.13 8.06 -12.41
N VAL A 92 -38.37 6.97 -12.26
CA VAL A 92 -36.95 6.89 -12.58
C VAL A 92 -36.71 5.65 -13.44
N LYS A 93 -35.88 5.75 -14.48
CA LYS A 93 -35.44 4.61 -15.30
C LYS A 93 -34.84 3.51 -14.42
N ASP A 94 -34.99 2.26 -14.84
CA ASP A 94 -34.26 1.13 -14.28
C ASP A 94 -32.76 1.48 -14.17
N TYR A 95 -32.11 1.07 -13.08
CA TYR A 95 -30.70 1.38 -12.86
C TYR A 95 -29.83 0.13 -12.95
N HIS A 96 -28.65 0.30 -13.54
CA HIS A 96 -27.65 -0.75 -13.64
C HIS A 96 -26.91 -0.92 -12.32
N TYR A 97 -26.78 -2.16 -11.87
CA TYR A 97 -26.14 -2.54 -10.63
C TYR A 97 -25.17 -3.68 -10.87
N PHE A 98 -23.88 -3.47 -10.57
CA PHE A 98 -22.91 -4.57 -10.52
C PHE A 98 -22.78 -5.13 -9.09
N LEU A 99 -22.55 -6.43 -8.97
CA LEU A 99 -22.31 -7.09 -7.68
C LEU A 99 -20.87 -6.85 -7.19
N TYR A 100 -20.68 -6.55 -5.91
CA TYR A 100 -19.33 -6.54 -5.32
C TYR A 100 -18.68 -7.92 -5.50
N PRO A 101 -17.53 -8.03 -6.20
CA PRO A 101 -16.99 -9.32 -6.64
C PRO A 101 -16.58 -10.21 -5.45
N PHE A 102 -16.24 -9.60 -4.31
CA PHE A 102 -15.75 -10.35 -3.15
C PHE A 102 -16.84 -10.74 -2.14
N LYS A 103 -18.12 -10.67 -2.50
CA LYS A 103 -19.29 -11.08 -1.69
C LYS A 103 -19.40 -12.61 -1.45
N GLY A 104 -18.32 -13.36 -1.62
CA GLY A 104 -18.32 -14.83 -1.52
C GLY A 104 -18.93 -15.57 -2.72
N MET A 105 -19.23 -14.86 -3.81
CA MET A 105 -19.72 -15.44 -5.07
C MET A 105 -18.61 -15.72 -6.08
N THR A 106 -17.42 -15.17 -5.84
CA THR A 106 -16.21 -15.43 -6.62
C THR A 106 -15.20 -16.14 -5.72
N LEU A 107 -14.61 -17.22 -6.23
CA LEU A 107 -13.57 -17.94 -5.51
C LEU A 107 -12.28 -17.12 -5.56
N VAL A 108 -11.94 -16.49 -4.42
CA VAL A 108 -10.78 -15.62 -4.30
C VAL A 108 -9.93 -16.08 -3.12
N GLY A 109 -8.61 -16.19 -3.33
CA GLY A 109 -7.66 -16.56 -2.28
C GLY A 109 -7.51 -15.47 -1.21
N SER A 110 -7.14 -15.87 0.01
CA SER A 110 -6.89 -14.94 1.12
C SER A 110 -5.76 -13.95 0.85
N GLU A 111 -4.82 -14.29 -0.04
CA GLU A 111 -3.73 -13.40 -0.47
C GLU A 111 -4.26 -12.09 -1.08
N LEU A 112 -5.34 -12.14 -1.88
CA LEU A 112 -5.92 -10.94 -2.47
C LEU A 112 -6.51 -10.03 -1.38
N TYR A 113 -7.23 -10.59 -0.41
CA TYR A 113 -7.76 -9.84 0.73
C TYR A 113 -6.65 -9.28 1.62
N ALA A 114 -5.56 -10.03 1.81
CA ALA A 114 -4.39 -9.55 2.53
C ALA A 114 -3.76 -8.35 1.82
N HIS A 115 -3.64 -8.38 0.49
CA HIS A 115 -3.17 -7.21 -0.27
C HIS A 115 -4.10 -6.00 -0.09
N LEU A 116 -5.41 -6.16 -0.26
CA LEU A 116 -6.35 -5.05 -0.04
C LEU A 116 -6.26 -4.50 1.39
N GLY A 117 -6.18 -5.38 2.39
CA GLY A 117 -6.04 -5.01 3.78
C GLY A 117 -4.74 -4.26 4.05
N LYS A 118 -3.62 -4.69 3.46
CA LYS A 118 -2.31 -4.01 3.54
C LYS A 118 -2.39 -2.57 3.05
N PHE A 119 -3.00 -2.34 1.89
CA PHE A 119 -3.12 -1.00 1.32
C PHE A 119 -4.06 -0.10 2.12
N LEU A 120 -5.22 -0.63 2.57
CA LEU A 120 -6.11 0.13 3.45
C LEU A 120 -5.47 0.45 4.79
N ALA A 121 -4.72 -0.49 5.39
CA ALA A 121 -4.03 -0.28 6.66
C ALA A 121 -3.06 0.90 6.61
N ARG A 122 -2.35 1.10 5.48
CA ARG A 122 -1.47 2.27 5.27
C ARG A 122 -2.23 3.60 5.20
N MET A 123 -3.53 3.58 4.95
CA MET A 123 -4.38 4.78 4.90
C MET A 123 -4.96 5.15 6.27
N ILE A 124 -4.95 4.21 7.22
CA ILE A 124 -5.51 4.41 8.58
C ILE A 124 -4.59 5.37 9.37
N PRO A 125 -5.14 6.47 9.94
CA PRO A 125 -4.37 7.37 10.78
C PRO A 125 -3.82 6.64 12.01
N THR A 126 -2.55 6.91 12.34
CA THR A 126 -1.81 6.25 13.43
C THR A 126 -2.43 6.42 14.81
N GLU A 127 -3.24 7.46 15.01
CA GLU A 127 -3.95 7.73 16.25
C GLU A 127 -5.26 6.94 16.40
N THR A 128 -5.65 6.16 15.39
CA THR A 128 -6.84 5.29 15.46
C THR A 128 -6.64 4.21 16.52
N GLU A 129 -7.66 3.97 17.34
CA GLU A 129 -7.62 2.99 18.43
C GLU A 129 -8.47 1.73 18.14
N VAL A 130 -9.49 1.84 17.28
CA VAL A 130 -10.39 0.73 16.97
C VAL A 130 -10.93 0.84 15.55
N ILE A 131 -11.07 -0.30 14.89
CA ILE A 131 -11.74 -0.42 13.60
C ILE A 131 -13.19 -0.83 13.82
N VAL A 132 -14.12 -0.12 13.20
CA VAL A 132 -15.52 -0.50 13.14
C VAL A 132 -15.88 -0.90 11.71
N SER A 133 -16.59 -2.03 11.59
CA SER A 133 -17.19 -2.47 10.34
C SER A 133 -18.61 -2.98 10.59
N ILE A 134 -19.27 -3.46 9.54
CA ILE A 134 -20.64 -3.94 9.57
C ILE A 134 -20.76 -5.29 8.87
N GLU A 135 -21.65 -6.14 9.39
CA GLU A 135 -21.97 -7.40 8.73
C GLU A 135 -22.62 -7.19 7.34
N ALA A 136 -22.37 -8.06 6.37
CA ALA A 136 -21.46 -9.21 6.41
C ALA A 136 -20.14 -8.95 5.65
N ASP A 137 -20.22 -8.25 4.53
CA ASP A 137 -19.15 -8.19 3.53
C ASP A 137 -17.91 -7.39 4.00
N GLY A 138 -18.11 -6.44 4.92
CA GLY A 138 -17.02 -5.67 5.52
C GLY A 138 -16.13 -6.47 6.47
N ILE A 139 -16.61 -7.60 7.02
CA ILE A 139 -15.89 -8.38 8.04
C ILE A 139 -14.51 -8.80 7.55
N GLY A 140 -14.44 -9.38 6.34
CA GLY A 140 -13.19 -9.94 5.82
C GLY A 140 -12.10 -8.89 5.73
N ILE A 141 -12.39 -7.78 5.05
CA ILE A 141 -11.42 -6.70 4.86
C ILE A 141 -11.05 -6.03 6.19
N ALA A 142 -12.03 -5.78 7.08
CA ALA A 142 -11.78 -5.15 8.37
C ALA A 142 -10.81 -5.94 9.25
N HIS A 143 -10.89 -7.28 9.24
CA HIS A 143 -9.95 -8.13 9.98
C HIS A 143 -8.56 -8.16 9.38
N PHE A 144 -8.41 -8.10 8.04
CA PHE A 144 -7.09 -7.94 7.45
C PHE A 144 -6.48 -6.58 7.81
N VAL A 145 -7.26 -5.49 7.73
CA VAL A 145 -6.78 -4.17 8.17
C VAL A 145 -6.38 -4.21 9.64
N GLY A 146 -7.22 -4.73 10.53
CA GLY A 146 -6.91 -4.86 11.95
C GLY A 146 -5.67 -5.71 12.25
N ALA A 147 -5.41 -6.74 11.44
CA ALA A 147 -4.19 -7.55 11.56
C ALA A 147 -2.93 -6.78 11.13
N TYR A 148 -3.00 -5.92 10.10
CA TYR A 148 -1.88 -5.09 9.66
C TYR A 148 -1.63 -3.88 10.58
N THR A 149 -2.68 -3.31 11.16
CA THR A 149 -2.58 -2.17 12.08
C THR A 149 -2.43 -2.58 13.54
N GLU A 150 -2.57 -3.87 13.86
CA GLU A 150 -2.64 -4.41 15.22
C GLU A 150 -3.76 -3.77 16.07
N LEU A 151 -4.86 -3.36 15.43
CA LEU A 151 -5.99 -2.71 16.09
C LEU A 151 -7.14 -3.69 16.36
N PRO A 152 -7.88 -3.52 17.47
CA PRO A 152 -9.12 -4.26 17.69
C PRO A 152 -10.16 -3.94 16.61
N VAL A 153 -10.94 -4.95 16.22
CA VAL A 153 -12.01 -4.84 15.22
C VAL A 153 -13.36 -5.12 15.88
N ILE A 154 -14.28 -4.17 15.77
CA ILE A 154 -15.65 -4.27 16.27
C ILE A 154 -16.62 -4.31 15.08
N ILE A 155 -17.49 -5.31 15.07
CA ILE A 155 -18.45 -5.52 13.99
C ILE A 155 -19.86 -5.17 14.49
N SER A 156 -20.53 -4.27 13.78
CA SER A 156 -21.97 -4.06 13.92
C SER A 156 -22.73 -5.25 13.33
N LYS A 157 -23.63 -5.82 14.12
CA LYS A 157 -24.33 -7.08 13.80
C LYS A 157 -25.83 -6.88 13.76
N HIS A 158 -26.54 -7.78 13.10
CA HIS A 158 -28.01 -7.77 13.06
C HIS A 158 -28.67 -8.29 14.35
N PHE A 159 -27.89 -8.56 15.39
CA PHE A 159 -28.32 -9.05 16.70
C PHE A 159 -27.30 -8.61 17.77
N HIS A 160 -27.74 -8.44 19.02
CA HIS A 160 -26.96 -7.70 20.03
C HIS A 160 -26.65 -8.45 21.33
N TYR A 161 -27.02 -9.73 21.47
CA TYR A 161 -26.73 -10.55 22.66
C TYR A 161 -27.11 -9.91 24.03
N ASN A 162 -28.05 -8.96 24.05
CA ASN A 162 -28.36 -8.11 25.21
C ASN A 162 -27.15 -7.36 25.83
N VAL A 163 -26.06 -7.14 25.07
CA VAL A 163 -24.96 -6.28 25.51
C VAL A 163 -25.29 -4.79 25.26
N PRO A 164 -24.69 -3.83 25.98
CA PRO A 164 -24.85 -2.41 25.69
C PRO A 164 -24.48 -2.08 24.24
N HIS A 165 -25.43 -1.50 23.50
CA HIS A 165 -25.29 -1.23 22.07
C HIS A 165 -25.99 0.06 21.65
N ILE A 166 -25.73 0.50 20.42
CA ILE A 166 -26.51 1.50 19.70
C ILE A 166 -27.12 0.82 18.49
N GLN A 167 -28.41 1.06 18.28
CA GLN A 167 -29.11 0.59 17.09
C GLN A 167 -28.88 1.57 15.94
N LEU A 168 -28.65 1.03 14.75
CA LEU A 168 -28.54 1.77 13.49
C LEU A 168 -29.23 0.98 12.39
N VAL A 169 -29.65 1.67 11.33
CA VAL A 169 -30.33 1.02 10.20
C VAL A 169 -29.35 0.90 9.05
N GLN A 170 -29.04 -0.32 8.64
CA GLN A 170 -28.36 -0.56 7.37
C GLN A 170 -29.33 -0.25 6.23
N GLN A 171 -28.93 0.65 5.33
CA GLN A 171 -29.71 1.03 4.16
C GLN A 171 -28.97 0.61 2.90
N ALA A 172 -29.26 -0.59 2.42
CA ALA A 172 -28.81 -1.05 1.10
C ALA A 172 -29.86 -0.67 0.04
N GLY A 173 -29.47 -0.71 -1.24
CA GLY A 173 -30.38 -0.36 -2.35
C GLY A 173 -31.59 -1.29 -2.51
N TYR A 174 -31.59 -2.46 -1.89
CA TYR A 174 -32.61 -3.52 -2.05
C TYR A 174 -33.15 -4.08 -0.72
N HIS A 175 -32.61 -3.66 0.43
CA HIS A 175 -33.11 -4.06 1.74
C HIS A 175 -32.68 -3.07 2.83
N THR A 176 -33.46 -3.04 3.91
CA THR A 176 -33.10 -2.34 5.15
C THR A 176 -33.02 -3.35 6.28
N ARG A 177 -32.07 -3.18 7.19
CA ARG A 177 -31.90 -4.08 8.33
C ARG A 177 -31.52 -3.31 9.59
N ASP A 178 -32.11 -3.68 10.72
CA ASP A 178 -31.64 -3.22 12.02
C ASP A 178 -30.30 -3.85 12.37
N MET A 179 -29.38 -3.01 12.77
CA MET A 179 -28.02 -3.37 13.14
C MET A 179 -27.69 -2.78 14.51
N TYR A 180 -26.78 -3.41 15.21
CA TYR A 180 -26.45 -3.10 16.59
C TYR A 180 -24.93 -3.04 16.74
N LEU A 181 -24.44 -1.85 17.09
CA LEU A 181 -23.02 -1.58 17.32
C LEU A 181 -22.74 -1.61 18.83
N PRO A 182 -21.84 -2.48 19.33
CA PRO A 182 -21.50 -2.50 20.74
C PRO A 182 -20.90 -1.17 21.23
N LYS A 183 -21.33 -0.70 22.42
CA LYS A 183 -20.85 0.56 23.03
C LYS A 183 -19.42 0.51 23.56
N ILE A 184 -18.70 -0.61 23.42
CA ILE A 184 -17.31 -0.74 23.86
C ILE A 184 -16.35 0.23 23.15
N ILE A 185 -16.77 0.82 22.03
CA ILE A 185 -16.01 1.83 21.29
C ILE A 185 -16.15 3.24 21.89
N GLN A 186 -16.98 3.44 22.91
CA GLN A 186 -17.20 4.76 23.50
C GLN A 186 -15.89 5.33 24.06
N GLY A 187 -15.61 6.60 23.78
CA GLY A 187 -14.37 7.27 24.18
C GLY A 187 -13.15 6.95 23.29
N LYS A 188 -13.35 6.29 22.14
CA LYS A 188 -12.27 5.86 21.23
C LYS A 188 -12.19 6.67 19.95
N LYS A 189 -11.00 6.66 19.36
CA LYS A 189 -10.75 7.07 17.96
C LYS A 189 -11.02 5.90 17.01
N VAL A 190 -12.06 6.04 16.19
CA VAL A 190 -12.66 4.98 15.39
C VAL A 190 -12.37 5.18 13.90
N ALA A 191 -11.79 4.19 13.23
CA ALA A 191 -11.80 4.12 11.77
C ALA A 191 -12.96 3.23 11.32
N ILE A 192 -13.77 3.71 10.37
CA ILE A 192 -14.78 2.87 9.71
C ILE A 192 -14.10 2.17 8.53
N VAL A 193 -14.07 0.84 8.52
CA VAL A 193 -13.49 0.05 7.44
C VAL A 193 -14.58 -0.87 6.87
N ASP A 194 -14.86 -0.77 5.57
CA ASP A 194 -15.90 -1.60 4.94
C ASP A 194 -15.51 -2.02 3.52
N CYS A 195 -16.29 -2.91 2.91
CA CYS A 195 -16.11 -3.33 1.53
C CYS A 195 -16.35 -2.18 0.55
N MET A 196 -17.41 -1.38 0.73
CA MET A 196 -17.76 -0.36 -0.25
C MET A 196 -18.64 0.78 0.26
N VAL A 197 -18.56 1.93 -0.43
CA VAL A 197 -19.60 2.97 -0.41
C VAL A 197 -20.33 2.97 -1.74
N SER A 198 -21.66 3.15 -1.69
CA SER A 198 -22.51 3.29 -2.88
C SER A 198 -23.39 4.53 -2.68
N THR A 199 -24.66 4.38 -2.29
CA THR A 199 -25.52 5.51 -1.89
C THR A 199 -25.08 6.21 -0.60
N GLY A 200 -24.16 5.60 0.16
CA GLY A 200 -23.66 6.13 1.43
C GLY A 200 -24.59 5.94 2.63
N GLY A 201 -25.80 5.41 2.46
CA GLY A 201 -26.80 5.28 3.53
C GLY A 201 -26.30 4.50 4.75
N THR A 202 -25.70 3.32 4.52
CA THR A 202 -25.10 2.51 5.61
C THR A 202 -23.98 3.23 6.35
N VAL A 203 -23.06 3.88 5.61
CA VAL A 203 -21.94 4.63 6.22
C VAL A 203 -22.49 5.80 7.03
N LYS A 204 -23.49 6.51 6.51
CA LYS A 204 -24.14 7.60 7.23
C LYS A 204 -24.74 7.12 8.55
N SER A 205 -25.47 6.00 8.55
CA SER A 205 -26.04 5.44 9.79
C SER A 205 -24.97 4.98 10.79
N LEU A 206 -23.83 4.47 10.31
CA LEU A 206 -22.68 4.18 11.19
C LEU A 206 -22.09 5.46 11.79
N VAL A 207 -21.89 6.50 10.97
CA VAL A 207 -21.38 7.81 11.42
C VAL A 207 -22.32 8.42 12.46
N ASP A 208 -23.64 8.47 12.18
CA ASP A 208 -24.65 9.00 13.11
C ASP A 208 -24.66 8.21 14.43
N ALA A 209 -24.53 6.87 14.38
CA ALA A 209 -24.46 6.05 15.58
C ALA A 209 -23.20 6.32 16.40
N ILE A 210 -22.02 6.36 15.76
CA ILE A 210 -20.75 6.57 16.46
C ILE A 210 -20.67 7.98 17.05
N THR A 211 -21.15 9.00 16.32
CA THR A 211 -21.16 10.40 16.81
C THR A 211 -22.16 10.63 17.95
N SER A 212 -23.14 9.74 18.12
CA SER A 212 -24.03 9.77 19.30
C SER A 212 -23.37 9.29 20.59
N LEU A 213 -22.19 8.68 20.52
CA LEU A 213 -21.41 8.29 21.69
C LEU A 213 -20.56 9.44 22.22
N GLU A 214 -20.55 9.58 23.54
CA GLU A 214 -19.71 10.57 24.22
C GLU A 214 -18.23 10.29 23.95
N GLU A 215 -17.46 11.36 23.72
CA GLU A 215 -16.00 11.35 23.57
C GLU A 215 -15.46 10.41 22.46
N THR A 216 -16.32 10.01 21.51
CA THR A 216 -15.95 9.08 20.44
C THR A 216 -15.75 9.83 19.14
N ASN A 217 -14.59 9.65 18.50
CA ASN A 217 -14.19 10.43 17.32
C ASN A 217 -13.92 9.52 16.13
N ILE A 218 -14.47 9.84 14.97
CA ILE A 218 -14.18 9.11 13.74
C ILE A 218 -12.92 9.70 13.09
N THR A 219 -11.93 8.86 12.82
CA THR A 219 -10.67 9.24 12.17
C THR A 219 -10.77 9.23 10.65
N GLY A 220 -11.70 8.44 10.10
CA GLY A 220 -12.01 8.41 8.68
C GLY A 220 -12.85 7.20 8.28
N VAL A 221 -13.20 7.16 7.00
CA VAL A 221 -13.90 6.04 6.35
C VAL A 221 -13.01 5.49 5.25
N PHE A 222 -12.80 4.17 5.27
CA PHE A 222 -11.84 3.48 4.43
C PHE A 222 -12.51 2.26 3.78
N CYS A 223 -12.60 2.25 2.45
CA CYS A 223 -13.31 1.17 1.75
C CYS A 223 -12.48 0.51 0.65
N VAL A 224 -12.76 -0.76 0.34
CA VAL A 224 -12.16 -1.38 -0.85
C VAL A 224 -12.61 -0.63 -2.10
N ASN A 225 -13.89 -0.25 -2.19
CA ASN A 225 -14.48 0.31 -3.39
C ASN A 225 -15.34 1.56 -3.12
N ASP A 226 -15.19 2.59 -3.95
CA ASP A 226 -16.21 3.61 -4.16
C ASP A 226 -17.03 3.24 -5.39
N LYS A 227 -18.32 2.95 -5.20
CA LYS A 227 -19.26 2.63 -6.26
C LYS A 227 -20.05 3.88 -6.61
N ASN A 228 -19.57 4.61 -7.59
CA ASN A 228 -20.16 5.88 -7.99
C ASN A 228 -20.57 5.89 -9.47
N ASN A 229 -21.86 5.62 -9.73
CA ASN A 229 -22.39 5.61 -11.09
C ASN A 229 -22.74 7.01 -11.63
N TYR A 230 -23.12 7.96 -10.75
CA TYR A 230 -23.80 9.20 -11.17
C TYR A 230 -23.42 10.44 -10.34
N GLY A 231 -22.59 10.30 -9.31
CA GLY A 231 -22.20 11.37 -8.40
C GLY A 231 -20.82 11.94 -8.70
N THR A 232 -20.54 13.09 -8.10
CA THR A 232 -19.19 13.61 -7.98
C THR A 232 -18.42 12.81 -6.94
N ARG A 233 -17.15 12.51 -7.23
CA ARG A 233 -16.26 11.87 -6.26
C ARG A 233 -15.89 12.87 -5.18
N GLU A 234 -16.01 12.47 -3.93
CA GLU A 234 -15.72 13.30 -2.78
C GLU A 234 -14.53 12.73 -1.99
N GLN A 235 -13.74 13.62 -1.41
CA GLN A 235 -12.64 13.25 -0.50
C GLN A 235 -13.13 13.07 0.94
N THR A 236 -14.42 13.27 1.16
CA THR A 236 -15.07 13.11 2.45
C THR A 236 -16.39 12.38 2.29
N VAL A 237 -16.84 11.75 3.37
CA VAL A 237 -18.19 11.19 3.50
C VAL A 237 -18.72 11.56 4.87
N CYS A 238 -19.91 12.16 4.90
CA CYS A 238 -20.51 12.70 6.13
C CYS A 238 -19.57 13.66 6.91
N GLY A 239 -18.71 14.40 6.20
CA GLY A 239 -17.75 15.34 6.79
C GLY A 239 -16.44 14.73 7.28
N TYR A 240 -16.26 13.41 7.18
CA TYR A 240 -15.03 12.71 7.58
C TYR A 240 -14.16 12.37 6.37
N PRO A 241 -12.82 12.29 6.51
CA PRO A 241 -11.94 11.84 5.44
C PRO A 241 -12.41 10.51 4.86
N TYR A 242 -12.49 10.42 3.53
CA TYR A 242 -12.89 9.23 2.82
C TYR A 242 -11.79 8.80 1.86
N LYS A 243 -11.32 7.56 2.01
CA LYS A 243 -10.32 6.94 1.13
C LYS A 243 -10.77 5.56 0.71
N TYR A 244 -10.39 5.16 -0.49
CA TYR A 244 -10.75 3.85 -1.01
C TYR A 244 -9.72 3.31 -1.99
N LEU A 245 -9.74 2.02 -2.30
CA LEU A 245 -8.75 1.42 -3.19
C LEU A 245 -9.17 1.44 -4.67
N ILE A 246 -10.42 1.08 -4.95
CA ILE A 246 -10.93 0.84 -6.30
C ILE A 246 -12.07 1.82 -6.60
N ASP A 247 -11.90 2.54 -7.70
CA ASP A 247 -12.97 3.33 -8.31
C ASP A 247 -13.75 2.42 -9.26
N ALA A 248 -15.06 2.27 -9.04
CA ALA A 248 -15.89 1.43 -9.89
C ALA A 248 -17.26 2.05 -10.20
N SER A 249 -17.71 1.87 -11.43
CA SER A 249 -19.02 2.30 -11.91
C SER A 249 -19.57 1.30 -12.92
N VAL A 250 -20.88 1.34 -13.17
CA VAL A 250 -21.51 0.60 -14.27
C VAL A 250 -22.27 1.57 -15.16
N ASP A 251 -22.09 1.43 -16.47
CA ASP A 251 -22.77 2.25 -17.46
C ASP A 251 -24.14 1.69 -17.87
N ASP A 252 -24.86 2.44 -18.71
CA ASP A 252 -26.19 2.08 -19.21
C ASP A 252 -26.17 0.86 -20.16
N ALA A 253 -25.00 0.39 -20.60
CA ALA A 253 -24.86 -0.87 -21.33
C ALA A 253 -24.62 -2.06 -20.40
N GLY A 254 -24.53 -1.82 -19.08
CA GLY A 254 -24.22 -2.83 -18.08
C GLY A 254 -22.74 -3.22 -18.05
N ILE A 255 -21.85 -2.41 -18.61
CA ILE A 255 -20.40 -2.63 -18.57
C ILE A 255 -19.84 -1.98 -17.29
N VAL A 256 -19.03 -2.75 -16.56
CA VAL A 256 -18.37 -2.28 -15.33
C VAL A 256 -17.04 -1.63 -15.68
N HIS A 257 -16.89 -0.36 -15.32
CA HIS A 257 -15.63 0.38 -15.41
C HIS A 257 -14.99 0.36 -14.03
N ALA A 258 -13.76 -0.14 -13.93
CA ALA A 258 -13.00 -0.18 -12.68
C ALA A 258 -11.54 0.24 -12.89
N SER A 259 -11.00 0.96 -11.92
CA SER A 259 -9.60 1.40 -11.93
C SER A 259 -9.07 1.64 -10.51
N TRP A 260 -7.76 1.83 -10.37
CA TRP A 260 -7.18 2.25 -9.10
C TRP A 260 -7.61 3.68 -8.78
N SER A 261 -8.06 3.90 -7.54
CA SER A 261 -8.32 5.23 -7.02
C SER A 261 -7.02 6.07 -6.97
N LEU A 262 -7.18 7.38 -6.75
CA LEU A 262 -6.02 8.23 -6.49
C LEU A 262 -5.31 7.80 -5.20
N ASP A 263 -6.06 7.47 -4.15
CA ASP A 263 -5.50 7.02 -2.87
C ASP A 263 -4.66 5.75 -3.03
N LEU A 264 -5.15 4.75 -3.77
CA LEU A 264 -4.38 3.53 -4.03
C LEU A 264 -3.11 3.83 -4.82
N LYS A 265 -3.18 4.69 -5.84
CA LYS A 265 -1.99 5.10 -6.60
C LYS A 265 -0.94 5.77 -5.69
N MET A 266 -1.39 6.66 -4.81
CA MET A 266 -0.51 7.36 -3.87
C MET A 266 0.11 6.38 -2.86
N THR A 267 -0.69 5.53 -2.23
CA THR A 267 -0.18 4.54 -1.27
C THR A 267 0.72 3.50 -1.93
N PHE A 268 0.43 3.12 -3.18
CA PHE A 268 1.33 2.26 -3.97
C PHE A 268 2.66 2.95 -4.23
N TRP A 269 2.66 4.24 -4.61
CA TRP A 269 3.90 5.00 -4.79
C TRP A 269 4.70 5.15 -3.50
N GLU A 270 4.06 5.38 -2.36
CA GLU A 270 4.74 5.41 -1.06
C GLU A 270 5.40 4.05 -0.74
N MET A 271 4.72 2.94 -1.05
CA MET A 271 5.31 1.61 -0.92
C MET A 271 6.50 1.42 -1.87
N LEU A 272 6.42 1.90 -3.12
CA LEU A 272 7.56 1.87 -4.05
C LEU A 272 8.74 2.64 -3.46
N ASP A 273 8.49 3.83 -2.92
CA ASP A 273 9.52 4.67 -2.31
C ASP A 273 10.18 3.94 -1.13
N ASP A 274 9.41 3.32 -0.23
CA ASP A 274 9.94 2.54 0.90
C ASP A 274 10.88 1.41 0.41
N GLU A 275 10.41 0.62 -0.55
CA GLU A 275 11.11 -0.56 -1.09
C GLU A 275 12.38 -0.19 -1.86
N PHE A 276 12.26 0.73 -2.82
CA PHE A 276 13.36 1.15 -3.68
C PHE A 276 14.37 2.01 -2.92
N TYR A 277 13.94 2.82 -1.96
CA TYR A 277 14.86 3.56 -1.13
C TYR A 277 15.62 2.66 -0.16
N ALA A 278 14.99 1.60 0.37
CA ALA A 278 15.68 0.62 1.21
C ALA A 278 16.84 -0.06 0.48
N ILE A 279 16.65 -0.49 -0.77
CA ILE A 279 17.76 -1.06 -1.57
C ILE A 279 18.78 0.00 -1.99
N THR A 280 18.35 1.24 -2.23
CA THR A 280 19.27 2.37 -2.50
C THR A 280 20.21 2.61 -1.32
N LYS A 281 19.70 2.55 -0.09
CA LYS A 281 20.52 2.56 1.14
C LYS A 281 21.39 1.32 1.26
N HIS A 282 20.90 0.14 0.87
CA HIS A 282 21.74 -1.05 0.87
C HIS A 282 22.92 -0.90 -0.10
N CYS A 283 22.72 -0.34 -1.30
CA CYS A 283 23.82 -0.02 -2.21
C CYS A 283 24.88 0.89 -1.56
N SER A 284 24.45 1.83 -0.70
CA SER A 284 25.40 2.75 -0.06
C SER A 284 26.36 2.06 0.89
N SER A 285 26.02 0.89 1.46
CA SER A 285 26.90 0.15 2.38
C SER A 285 28.18 -0.36 1.70
N PHE A 286 28.16 -0.52 0.38
CA PHE A 286 29.31 -0.91 -0.44
C PHE A 286 30.23 0.26 -0.82
N SER A 287 29.86 1.49 -0.43
CA SER A 287 30.67 2.68 -0.68
C SER A 287 31.95 2.68 0.15
N ASN A 288 33.06 3.06 -0.50
CA ASN A 288 34.25 3.47 0.24
C ASN A 288 33.95 4.77 1.01
N MET A 289 34.34 4.82 2.29
CA MET A 289 34.19 6.03 3.10
C MET A 289 35.10 7.16 2.59
N SER A 290 34.55 8.37 2.52
CA SER A 290 35.33 9.57 2.19
C SER A 290 35.83 10.27 3.44
N LYS A 291 36.86 11.12 3.29
CA LYS A 291 37.34 12.01 4.38
C LYS A 291 36.24 12.92 4.96
N ARG A 292 35.12 13.15 4.25
CA ARG A 292 33.98 13.96 4.70
C ARG A 292 32.66 13.16 4.83
N GLY A 293 32.72 11.83 4.89
CA GLY A 293 31.75 11.06 5.68
C GLY A 293 30.51 10.43 5.02
N TYR A 294 30.18 10.64 3.74
CA TYR A 294 28.97 10.02 3.18
C TYR A 294 29.22 8.69 2.46
N GLN A 295 28.51 7.66 2.91
CA GLN A 295 28.23 6.45 2.13
C GLN A 295 27.00 6.73 1.27
N VAL A 296 27.14 6.62 -0.05
CA VAL A 296 26.08 7.00 -0.99
C VAL A 296 25.74 5.87 -1.95
N GLY A 297 24.46 5.69 -2.24
CA GLY A 297 23.95 4.67 -3.15
C GLY A 297 22.96 5.29 -4.13
N SER A 298 22.87 4.72 -5.31
CA SER A 298 21.91 5.10 -6.34
C SER A 298 21.43 3.87 -7.10
N ILE A 299 20.16 3.89 -7.50
CA ILE A 299 19.60 2.92 -8.45
C ILE A 299 18.85 3.65 -9.56
N ILE A 300 18.72 2.99 -10.70
CA ILE A 300 17.89 3.44 -11.81
C ILE A 300 16.97 2.29 -12.18
N LEU A 301 15.67 2.57 -12.22
CA LEU A 301 14.64 1.59 -12.54
C LEU A 301 13.77 2.04 -13.71
N ASP A 302 13.18 1.07 -14.40
CA ASP A 302 12.10 1.30 -15.36
C ASP A 302 10.78 1.44 -14.60
N ALA A 303 10.13 2.61 -14.73
CA ALA A 303 8.92 2.96 -14.02
C ALA A 303 7.68 2.22 -14.53
N GLU A 304 7.77 1.53 -15.67
CA GLU A 304 6.69 0.72 -16.22
C GLU A 304 6.78 -0.75 -15.73
N SER A 305 7.96 -1.36 -15.81
CA SER A 305 8.17 -2.76 -15.39
C SER A 305 8.57 -2.92 -13.92
N PHE A 306 9.05 -1.84 -13.28
CA PHE A 306 9.70 -1.82 -11.96
C PHE A 306 11.01 -2.61 -11.88
N GLU A 307 11.60 -2.92 -13.03
CA GLU A 307 12.91 -3.54 -13.11
C GLU A 307 14.00 -2.52 -12.74
N ILE A 308 14.85 -2.86 -11.76
CA ILE A 308 16.06 -2.10 -11.48
C ILE A 308 17.10 -2.42 -12.56
N LEU A 309 17.35 -1.46 -13.45
CA LEU A 309 18.21 -1.61 -14.61
C LEU A 309 19.70 -1.38 -14.28
N ALA A 310 19.97 -0.56 -13.26
CA ALA A 310 21.33 -0.24 -12.84
C ALA A 310 21.37 0.22 -11.39
N TRP A 311 22.55 0.09 -10.78
CA TRP A 311 22.84 0.57 -9.44
C TRP A 311 24.28 1.05 -9.36
N GLY A 312 24.56 1.87 -8.35
CA GLY A 312 25.87 2.48 -8.17
C GLY A 312 26.12 2.88 -6.74
N PHE A 313 27.39 2.94 -6.39
CA PHE A 313 27.86 3.38 -5.09
C PHE A 313 29.25 4.01 -5.23
N ARG A 314 29.73 4.68 -4.19
CA ARG A 314 30.99 5.41 -4.30
C ARG A 314 32.20 4.47 -4.43
N ARG A 315 32.95 4.62 -5.52
CA ARG A 315 34.22 3.91 -5.77
C ARG A 315 35.34 4.88 -6.12
N GLY A 316 36.16 5.21 -5.12
CA GLY A 316 37.22 6.21 -5.26
C GLY A 316 36.63 7.60 -5.51
N ASN A 317 36.87 8.14 -6.72
CA ASN A 317 36.33 9.43 -7.15
C ASN A 317 35.00 9.30 -7.94
N VAL A 318 34.55 8.09 -8.27
CA VAL A 318 33.25 7.90 -8.94
C VAL A 318 32.13 7.99 -7.90
N HIS A 319 31.14 8.85 -8.16
CA HIS A 319 29.95 8.99 -7.30
C HIS A 319 28.88 7.95 -7.67
N ALA A 320 27.94 7.70 -6.76
CA ALA A 320 26.95 6.64 -6.91
C ALA A 320 26.08 6.80 -8.17
N GLU A 321 25.60 8.02 -8.45
CA GLU A 321 24.78 8.31 -9.64
C GLU A 321 25.59 8.11 -10.92
N GLN A 322 26.87 8.47 -10.91
CA GLN A 322 27.74 8.27 -12.06
C GLN A 322 27.98 6.80 -12.35
N ASP A 323 28.23 6.01 -11.30
CA ASP A 323 28.42 4.56 -11.39
C ASP A 323 27.15 3.89 -11.93
N ALA A 324 25.98 4.25 -11.41
CA ALA A 324 24.69 3.75 -11.88
C ALA A 324 24.41 4.12 -13.34
N ILE A 325 24.66 5.37 -13.76
CA ILE A 325 24.47 5.81 -15.16
C ILE A 325 25.44 5.10 -16.10
N ALA A 326 26.69 4.90 -15.69
CA ALA A 326 27.67 4.16 -16.48
C ALA A 326 27.24 2.70 -16.67
N MET A 327 26.79 2.05 -15.59
CA MET A 327 26.25 0.70 -15.63
C MET A 327 25.03 0.60 -16.55
N LEU A 328 24.06 1.52 -16.44
CA LEU A 328 22.88 1.57 -17.29
C LEU A 328 23.26 1.62 -18.77
N LYS A 329 24.14 2.56 -19.15
CA LYS A 329 24.56 2.76 -20.54
C LYS A 329 25.35 1.57 -21.10
N SER A 330 26.08 0.85 -20.24
CA SER A 330 26.86 -0.34 -20.62
C SER A 330 25.98 -1.58 -20.78
N ASN A 331 25.04 -1.81 -19.86
CA ASN A 331 24.39 -3.11 -19.69
C ASN A 331 22.94 -3.16 -20.19
N CYS A 332 22.30 -2.01 -20.45
CA CYS A 332 20.93 -1.93 -20.97
C CYS A 332 20.92 -1.14 -22.29
N PRO A 333 21.21 -1.77 -23.45
CA PRO A 333 21.34 -1.07 -24.74
C PRO A 333 20.08 -0.29 -25.16
N ASP A 334 18.92 -0.74 -24.71
CA ASP A 334 17.59 -0.18 -24.98
C ASP A 334 17.14 0.85 -23.92
N TRP A 335 18.02 1.27 -23.00
CA TRP A 335 17.68 2.18 -21.89
C TRP A 335 16.96 3.45 -22.35
N LYS A 336 17.23 3.95 -23.57
CA LYS A 336 16.60 5.16 -24.14
C LYS A 336 15.10 4.99 -24.41
N ASN A 337 14.63 3.76 -24.58
CA ASN A 337 13.22 3.44 -24.83
C ASN A 337 12.44 3.15 -23.55
N ARG A 338 13.13 3.12 -22.39
CA ARG A 338 12.52 2.86 -21.08
C ARG A 338 11.99 4.13 -20.44
N ARG A 339 11.15 4.02 -19.42
CA ARG A 339 10.70 5.18 -18.63
C ARG A 339 11.46 5.22 -17.31
N LEU A 340 12.50 6.03 -17.18
CA LEU A 340 13.42 5.92 -16.05
C LEU A 340 12.98 6.72 -14.81
N THR A 341 13.23 6.13 -13.65
CA THR A 341 13.24 6.81 -12.35
C THR A 341 14.58 6.54 -11.67
N LEU A 342 15.22 7.57 -11.14
CA LEU A 342 16.48 7.45 -10.41
C LEU A 342 16.22 7.65 -8.92
N TYR A 343 16.78 6.78 -8.08
CA TYR A 343 16.86 6.98 -6.64
C TYR A 343 18.31 7.27 -6.25
N SER A 344 18.51 8.21 -5.33
CA SER A 344 19.81 8.46 -4.70
C SER A 344 19.63 8.66 -3.21
N THR A 345 20.56 8.15 -2.40
CA THR A 345 20.58 8.42 -0.95
C THR A 345 20.83 9.88 -0.61
N MET A 346 21.45 10.63 -1.53
CA MET A 346 21.83 12.03 -1.33
C MET A 346 21.56 12.88 -2.58
N GLU A 347 21.48 14.18 -2.37
CA GLU A 347 21.33 15.14 -3.45
C GLU A 347 22.47 15.05 -4.48
N PRO A 348 22.17 14.89 -5.78
CA PRO A 348 23.18 14.89 -6.84
C PRO A 348 23.97 16.20 -6.87
N CYS A 349 25.30 16.12 -6.80
CA CYS A 349 26.15 17.30 -6.73
C CYS A 349 26.09 18.15 -8.02
N THR A 350 26.20 19.47 -7.86
CA THR A 350 26.32 20.48 -8.93
C THR A 350 27.77 20.89 -9.23
N TYR A 351 28.71 20.48 -8.38
CA TYR A 351 30.11 20.87 -8.46
C TYR A 351 31.05 19.71 -8.14
N ARG A 352 32.24 19.69 -8.79
CA ARG A 352 33.31 18.71 -8.56
C ARG A 352 34.68 19.40 -8.51
N ASN A 353 35.52 18.98 -7.56
CA ASN A 353 36.89 19.50 -7.40
C ASN A 353 37.88 18.93 -8.43
N ASP A 354 37.64 17.73 -8.93
CA ASP A 354 38.54 17.04 -9.86
C ASP A 354 38.32 17.57 -11.28
N LYS A 355 39.40 18.09 -11.90
CA LYS A 355 39.35 18.57 -13.29
C LYS A 355 38.90 17.45 -14.23
N GLY A 356 37.87 17.73 -15.03
CA GLY A 356 37.37 16.82 -16.07
C GLY A 356 36.23 15.88 -15.64
N GLN A 357 35.70 16.01 -14.42
CA GLN A 357 34.56 15.20 -13.97
C GLN A 357 33.26 15.99 -13.98
N THR A 358 32.26 15.49 -14.70
CA THR A 358 30.93 16.08 -14.79
C THR A 358 30.16 15.89 -13.47
N PRO A 359 29.54 16.95 -12.91
CA PRO A 359 28.68 16.83 -11.73
C PRO A 359 27.49 15.89 -11.94
N CYS A 360 27.01 15.27 -10.86
CA CYS A 360 25.97 14.24 -10.93
C CYS A 360 24.63 14.84 -11.41
N ALA A 361 24.26 16.03 -10.94
CA ALA A 361 23.03 16.70 -11.37
C ALA A 361 23.02 16.94 -12.89
N HIS A 362 24.17 17.25 -13.49
CA HIS A 362 24.29 17.39 -14.94
C HIS A 362 24.10 16.05 -15.65
N LEU A 363 24.78 14.99 -15.20
CA LEU A 363 24.66 13.66 -15.81
C LEU A 363 23.23 13.10 -15.76
N VAL A 364 22.51 13.34 -14.64
CA VAL A 364 21.10 12.95 -14.50
C VAL A 364 20.20 13.80 -15.43
N SER A 365 20.50 15.08 -15.58
CA SER A 365 19.78 15.98 -16.50
C SER A 365 19.87 15.51 -17.96
N GLU A 366 21.00 14.90 -18.36
CA GLU A 366 21.23 14.35 -19.70
C GLU A 366 20.45 13.05 -20.00
N LEU A 367 19.75 12.46 -19.03
CA LEU A 367 18.88 11.30 -19.27
C LEU A 367 17.51 11.79 -19.75
N PRO A 368 17.21 11.83 -21.07
CA PRO A 368 16.00 12.48 -21.59
C PRO A 368 14.70 11.81 -21.09
N ASN A 369 14.75 10.50 -20.86
CA ASN A 369 13.65 9.65 -20.46
C ASN A 369 13.61 9.37 -18.94
N CYS A 370 14.47 10.00 -18.14
CA CYS A 370 14.34 10.05 -16.69
C CYS A 370 13.43 11.22 -16.32
N TYR A 371 12.29 10.97 -15.68
CA TYR A 371 11.30 12.01 -15.34
C TYR A 371 11.21 12.28 -13.84
N TRP A 372 11.62 11.31 -13.02
CA TRP A 372 11.57 11.37 -11.57
C TRP A 372 12.94 11.06 -10.98
N VAL A 373 13.37 11.91 -10.06
CA VAL A 373 14.57 11.72 -9.25
C VAL A 373 14.15 11.74 -7.78
N ILE A 374 14.27 10.60 -7.12
CA ILE A 374 13.90 10.41 -5.72
C ILE A 374 15.17 10.51 -4.89
N ILE A 375 15.21 11.46 -3.97
CA ILE A 375 16.41 11.83 -3.22
C ILE A 375 16.16 11.56 -1.75
N GLY A 376 17.10 10.91 -1.08
CA GLY A 376 17.03 10.62 0.35
C GLY A 376 16.98 11.90 1.18
N MET A 377 18.02 12.73 1.06
CA MET A 377 18.18 13.99 1.79
C MET A 377 18.96 15.03 0.98
N LYS A 378 18.79 16.31 1.33
CA LYS A 378 19.59 17.41 0.79
C LYS A 378 21.03 17.33 1.30
N ASP A 379 22.00 17.80 0.53
CA ASP A 379 23.38 17.90 1.01
C ASP A 379 23.53 19.14 1.91
N ILE A 380 23.31 18.95 3.21
CA ILE A 380 23.41 20.02 4.21
C ILE A 380 24.87 20.38 4.57
N ALA A 381 25.85 19.58 4.16
CA ALA A 381 27.25 19.78 4.55
C ALA A 381 28.05 20.63 3.57
N ASP A 382 27.57 20.77 2.33
CA ASP A 382 28.17 21.66 1.33
C ASP A 382 27.16 22.71 0.87
N GLU A 383 27.34 23.95 1.35
CA GLU A 383 26.48 25.10 1.01
C GLU A 383 26.38 25.37 -0.50
N ARG A 384 27.35 24.88 -1.31
CA ARG A 384 27.32 25.03 -2.77
C ARG A 384 26.39 24.02 -3.46
N ILE A 385 26.04 22.95 -2.75
CA ILE A 385 25.20 21.85 -3.26
C ILE A 385 23.81 21.93 -2.65
N TYR A 386 23.68 22.38 -1.40
CA TYR A 386 22.42 22.43 -0.65
C TYR A 386 21.24 23.00 -1.46
N GLY A 387 20.41 22.10 -2.02
CA GLY A 387 19.25 22.44 -2.86
C GLY A 387 19.58 22.88 -4.29
N GLU A 388 20.84 23.10 -4.65
CA GLU A 388 21.25 23.50 -6.01
C GLU A 388 21.14 22.33 -7.00
N GLY A 389 21.38 21.09 -6.54
CA GLY A 389 21.20 19.90 -7.37
C GLY A 389 19.74 19.74 -7.77
N ILE A 390 18.84 19.93 -6.81
CA ILE A 390 17.38 19.90 -7.02
C ILE A 390 16.96 20.99 -8.02
N LYS A 391 17.43 22.23 -7.85
CA LYS A 391 17.13 23.33 -8.78
C LYS A 391 17.56 23.02 -10.20
N GLN A 392 18.77 22.47 -10.37
CA GLN A 392 19.28 22.09 -11.69
C GLN A 392 18.43 20.99 -12.34
N LEU A 393 18.04 19.96 -11.57
CA LEU A 393 17.18 18.88 -12.06
C LEU A 393 15.80 19.40 -12.49
N LEU A 394 15.18 20.28 -11.71
CA LEU A 394 13.90 20.91 -12.04
C LEU A 394 14.00 21.73 -13.34
N ALA A 395 15.06 22.52 -13.50
CA ALA A 395 15.32 23.28 -14.72
C ALA A 395 15.52 22.38 -15.96
N ALA A 396 16.00 21.15 -15.76
CA ALA A 396 16.14 20.13 -16.79
C ALA A 396 14.86 19.29 -17.04
N GLY A 397 13.71 19.71 -16.48
CA GLY A 397 12.43 19.03 -16.68
C GLY A 397 12.23 17.78 -15.82
N LYS A 398 13.04 17.60 -14.76
CA LYS A 398 12.96 16.44 -13.86
C LYS A 398 12.10 16.77 -12.64
N ASN A 399 11.16 15.91 -12.31
CA ASN A 399 10.46 15.99 -11.04
C ASN A 399 11.34 15.40 -9.94
N VAL A 400 11.29 15.99 -8.76
CA VAL A 400 12.09 15.58 -7.60
C VAL A 400 11.18 15.26 -6.42
N ARG A 401 11.48 14.21 -5.68
CA ARG A 401 10.86 13.92 -4.38
C ARG A 401 11.93 13.71 -3.32
N LEU A 402 11.69 14.25 -2.13
CA LEU A 402 12.56 14.05 -0.97
C LEU A 402 11.92 13.02 -0.04
N ILE A 403 12.65 11.95 0.26
CA ILE A 403 12.18 10.91 1.18
C ILE A 403 12.12 11.45 2.62
N GLU A 404 13.15 12.18 3.06
CA GLU A 404 13.24 12.67 4.44
C GLU A 404 12.12 13.64 4.82
N THR A 405 11.72 14.53 3.91
CA THR A 405 10.70 15.56 4.17
C THR A 405 9.34 15.25 3.57
N GLY A 406 9.25 14.27 2.66
CA GLY A 406 8.04 14.00 1.86
C GLY A 406 7.75 15.06 0.78
N GLU A 407 8.59 16.08 0.65
CA GLU A 407 8.37 17.16 -0.32
C GLU A 407 8.47 16.66 -1.76
N THR A 408 7.54 17.12 -2.60
CA THR A 408 7.53 16.83 -4.05
C THR A 408 7.64 18.14 -4.82
N PHE A 409 8.66 18.23 -5.68
CA PHE A 409 8.91 19.34 -6.58
C PHE A 409 8.64 18.87 -8.01
N ARG A 410 7.71 19.55 -8.70
CA ARG A 410 7.43 19.26 -10.10
C ARG A 410 8.15 20.26 -10.98
N ALA A 411 8.79 19.78 -12.03
CA ALA A 411 9.35 20.68 -13.04
C ALA A 411 8.20 21.44 -13.70
N GLU A 412 8.42 22.72 -13.98
CA GLU A 412 7.45 23.49 -14.77
C GLU A 412 7.33 22.82 -16.14
N THR A 413 6.10 22.45 -16.50
CA THR A 413 5.84 21.99 -17.86
C THR A 413 6.05 23.18 -18.78
N SER A 414 7.13 23.16 -19.56
CA SER A 414 7.19 23.95 -20.79
C SER A 414 6.12 23.39 -21.71
N SER A 415 4.89 23.89 -21.55
CA SER A 415 3.79 23.61 -22.46
C SER A 415 4.09 24.27 -23.80
N PRO A 416 4.03 23.54 -24.91
CA PRO A 416 3.32 24.04 -26.07
C PRO A 416 2.08 23.16 -26.28
N GLY A 417 0.93 23.64 -25.78
CA GLY A 417 -0.43 23.34 -26.24
C GLY A 417 -0.91 21.87 -26.39
N GLN A 418 -2.03 21.57 -25.70
CA GLN A 418 -2.99 20.47 -25.98
C GLN A 418 -2.43 19.03 -25.76
N HIS A 419 -3.02 18.14 -24.96
CA HIS A 419 -4.42 17.73 -24.86
C HIS A 419 -4.76 17.19 -23.45
N ARG A 420 -6.08 17.14 -23.21
CA ARG A 420 -6.82 16.81 -21.98
C ARG A 420 -6.48 15.47 -21.35
#